data_AF-A8UUA4-F1
#
_entry.id   AF-A8UUA4-F1
#
_cell.length_a   1.000
_cell.length_b   1.000
_cell.length_c   1.000
_cell.angle_alpha   90.00
_cell.angle_beta   90.00
_cell.angle_gamma   90.00
#
_symmetry.space_group_name_H-M   'P 1'
#
loop_
_entity.id
_entity.type
_entity.pdbx_description
1 polymer ?
#
loop_
_entity_poly.entity_id
_entity_poly.type
_entity_poly.pdbx_seq_one_letter_code
_entity_poly.pdbx_strand_id
1 'polypeptide(L)'
;MNYHPLVIYFAVGALVSSYTAYFIYFTFLRSSNFAFYYALTNHAISVVFSILAVLTGLAVAGTQYVQQKAPFIFLFPHKWLGIALMGFTLVTFIPLWIKQKELGRKVGIAFSFVGLGLSLAVLIFGWLLRLIFF
;
A
#
# COMPACT_ATOMS: atom_id res chain seq x y z
N MET A 1 3.75 20.78 8.44
CA MET A 1 4.75 19.72 8.69
C MET A 1 5.15 19.11 7.36
N ASN A 2 6.38 19.35 6.90
CA ASN A 2 6.92 18.70 5.71
C ASN A 2 7.27 17.26 6.08
N TYR A 3 6.31 16.33 5.97
CA TYR A 3 6.64 14.91 6.08
C TYR A 3 7.68 14.61 5.01
N HIS A 4 8.87 14.20 5.46
CA HIS A 4 9.95 13.92 4.53
C HIS A 4 9.49 12.78 3.60
N PRO A 5 9.62 12.93 2.28
CA PRO A 5 9.11 11.96 1.30
C PRO A 5 9.53 10.51 1.61
N LEU A 6 10.70 10.32 2.24
CA LEU A 6 11.18 9.01 2.71
C LEU A 6 10.19 8.28 3.62
N VAL A 7 9.41 8.96 4.46
CA VAL A 7 8.44 8.31 5.37
C VAL A 7 7.30 7.67 4.58
N ILE A 8 6.84 8.34 3.52
CA ILE A 8 5.77 7.83 2.65
C ILE A 8 6.31 6.70 1.76
N TYR A 9 7.51 6.86 1.20
CA TYR A 9 8.17 5.78 0.43
C TYR A 9 8.48 4.55 1.28
N PHE A 10 8.85 4.75 2.55
CA PHE A 10 9.08 3.65 3.50
C PHE A 10 7.78 2.90 3.80
N ALA A 11 6.67 3.61 4.03
CA ALA A 11 5.36 3.00 4.26
C ALA A 11 4.89 2.15 3.06
N VAL A 12 5.03 2.66 1.83
CA VAL A 12 4.66 1.88 0.64
C VAL A 12 5.68 0.76 0.38
N GLY A 13 6.96 0.97 0.70
CA GLY A 13 7.99 -0.08 0.65
C GLY A 13 7.71 -1.24 1.60
N ALA A 14 7.18 -0.97 2.79
CA ALA A 14 6.73 -1.99 3.73
C ALA A 14 5.56 -2.82 3.16
N LEU A 15 4.63 -2.19 2.45
CA LEU A 15 3.55 -2.90 1.74
C LEU A 15 4.09 -3.76 0.59
N VAL A 16 5.02 -3.25 -0.22
CA VAL A 16 5.67 -4.04 -1.27
C VAL A 16 6.35 -5.27 -0.67
N SER A 17 7.12 -5.08 0.40
CA SER A 17 7.78 -6.18 1.11
C SER A 17 6.77 -7.19 1.66
N SER A 18 5.70 -6.72 2.29
CA SER A 18 4.64 -7.56 2.85
C SER A 18 3.94 -8.41 1.78
N TYR A 19 3.44 -7.81 0.70
CA TYR A 19 2.75 -8.54 -0.36
C TYR A 19 3.70 -9.46 -1.15
N THR A 20 4.97 -9.11 -1.29
CA THR A 20 5.99 -10.01 -1.84
C THR A 20 6.18 -11.23 -0.97
N ALA A 21 6.32 -11.05 0.35
CA ALA A 21 6.48 -12.14 1.30
C ALA A 21 5.23 -13.03 1.36
N TYR A 22 4.01 -12.46 1.31
CA TYR A 22 2.78 -13.25 1.16
C TYR A 22 2.76 -14.03 -0.16
N PHE A 23 3.14 -13.41 -1.27
CA PHE A 23 3.19 -14.09 -2.56
C PHE A 23 4.13 -15.28 -2.51
N ILE A 24 5.33 -15.11 -1.96
CA ILE A 24 6.31 -16.19 -1.76
C ILE A 24 5.75 -17.28 -0.85
N TYR A 25 5.12 -16.92 0.27
CA TYR A 25 4.53 -17.89 1.21
C TYR A 25 3.44 -18.74 0.55
N PHE A 26 2.45 -18.12 -0.10
CA PHE A 26 1.34 -18.84 -0.71
C PHE A 26 1.74 -19.59 -1.99
N THR A 27 2.80 -19.16 -2.68
CA THR A 27 3.25 -19.80 -3.93
C THR A 27 4.25 -20.92 -3.67
N PHE A 28 5.27 -20.69 -2.83
CA PHE A 28 6.45 -21.56 -2.72
C PHE A 28 6.72 -22.09 -1.30
N LEU A 29 6.48 -21.28 -0.27
CA LEU A 29 7.00 -21.54 1.08
C LEU A 29 5.92 -21.79 2.15
N ARG A 30 4.80 -22.44 1.79
CA ARG A 30 3.67 -22.64 2.73
C ARG A 30 4.04 -23.47 3.98
N SER A 31 5.10 -24.28 3.90
CA SER A 31 5.65 -25.03 5.02
C SER A 31 6.48 -24.17 6.00
N SER A 32 6.92 -22.99 5.58
CA SER A 32 7.71 -22.07 6.40
C SER A 32 6.87 -20.88 6.85
N ASN A 33 6.54 -20.86 8.14
CA ASN A 33 5.75 -19.77 8.72
C ASN A 33 6.53 -18.45 8.84
N PHE A 34 7.86 -18.47 8.69
CA PHE A 34 8.70 -17.28 8.80
C PHE A 34 8.29 -16.19 7.79
N ALA A 35 8.15 -16.57 6.52
CA ALA A 35 7.75 -15.64 5.45
C ALA A 35 6.37 -15.03 5.73
N PHE A 36 5.46 -15.82 6.27
CA PHE A 36 4.12 -15.38 6.62
C PHE A 36 4.12 -14.39 7.79
N TYR A 37 4.81 -14.68 8.90
CA TYR A 37 4.85 -13.77 10.05
C TYR A 37 5.59 -12.48 9.75
N TYR A 38 6.65 -12.54 8.93
CA TYR A 38 7.31 -11.35 8.40
C TYR A 38 6.35 -10.49 7.58
N ALA A 39 5.61 -11.10 6.64
CA ALA A 39 4.61 -10.41 5.84
C ALA A 39 3.53 -9.75 6.71
N LEU A 40 3.03 -10.49 7.71
CA LEU A 40 1.97 -10.07 8.60
C LEU A 40 2.37 -8.89 9.50
N THR A 41 3.59 -8.92 10.03
CA THR A 41 4.12 -7.83 10.87
C THR A 41 4.23 -6.54 10.06
N ASN A 42 4.80 -6.62 8.85
CA ASN A 42 4.87 -5.47 7.95
C ASN A 42 3.48 -4.98 7.53
N HIS A 43 2.53 -5.90 7.30
CA HIS A 43 1.14 -5.54 6.96
C HIS A 43 0.47 -4.76 8.08
N ALA A 44 0.55 -5.21 9.33
CA ALA A 44 -0.02 -4.50 10.48
C ALA A 44 0.53 -3.08 10.64
N ILE A 45 1.85 -2.93 10.55
CA ILE A 45 2.49 -1.61 10.60
C ILE A 45 1.99 -0.74 9.45
N SER A 46 1.89 -1.33 8.25
CA SER A 46 1.44 -0.64 7.06
C SER A 46 -0.03 -0.22 7.09
N VAL A 47 -0.90 -0.92 7.83
CA VAL A 47 -2.30 -0.50 8.05
C VAL A 47 -2.34 0.90 8.68
N VAL A 48 -1.58 1.11 9.75
CA VAL A 48 -1.54 2.41 10.44
C VAL A 48 -0.96 3.48 9.52
N PHE A 49 0.15 3.20 8.85
CA PHE A 49 0.78 4.16 7.96
C PHE A 49 -0.05 4.50 6.72
N SER A 50 -0.79 3.54 6.16
CA SER A 50 -1.64 3.78 4.99
C SER A 50 -2.83 4.68 5.34
N ILE A 51 -3.44 4.52 6.51
CA ILE A 51 -4.46 5.45 7.02
C ILE A 51 -3.87 6.85 7.16
N LEU A 52 -2.72 6.98 7.84
CA LEU A 52 -2.07 8.29 8.02
C LEU A 52 -1.67 8.93 6.69
N ALA A 53 -1.15 8.16 5.74
CA ALA A 53 -0.76 8.64 4.42
C ALA A 53 -1.97 9.18 3.63
N VAL A 54 -3.11 8.50 3.67
CA VAL A 54 -4.33 8.98 3.01
C VAL A 54 -4.88 10.24 3.69
N LEU A 55 -4.97 10.26 5.01
CA LEU A 55 -5.47 11.44 5.75
C LEU A 55 -4.59 12.67 5.50
N THR A 56 -3.27 12.51 5.59
CA THR A 56 -2.32 13.60 5.31
C THR A 56 -2.35 14.03 3.85
N GLY A 57 -2.44 13.09 2.91
CA GLY A 57 -2.58 13.39 1.49
C GLY A 57 -3.86 14.16 1.16
N LEU A 58 -4.99 13.80 1.77
CA LEU A 58 -6.26 14.53 1.63
C LEU A 58 -6.18 15.94 2.21
N ALA A 59 -5.54 16.11 3.38
CA ALA A 59 -5.35 17.42 3.99
C ALA A 59 -4.48 18.35 3.11
N VAL A 60 -3.38 17.84 2.55
CA VAL A 60 -2.49 18.61 1.65
C VAL A 60 -3.20 18.99 0.35
N ALA A 61 -4.04 18.10 -0.19
CA ALA A 61 -4.81 18.38 -1.40
C ALA A 61 -5.79 19.56 -1.25
N GLY A 62 -6.20 19.92 -0.02
CA GLY A 62 -7.06 21.07 0.26
C GLY A 62 -6.34 22.42 0.28
N THR A 63 -5.01 22.45 0.17
CA THR A 63 -4.25 23.71 0.22
C THR A 63 -4.37 24.51 -1.08
N GLN A 64 -4.44 25.85 -0.99
CA GLN A 64 -4.56 26.74 -2.15
C GLN A 64 -3.44 26.51 -3.18
N TYR A 65 -2.22 26.23 -2.72
CA TYR A 65 -1.07 25.93 -3.59
C TYR A 65 -1.32 24.71 -4.48
N VAL A 66 -1.85 23.62 -3.92
CA VAL A 66 -2.13 22.39 -4.69
C VAL A 66 -3.32 22.59 -5.62
N GLN A 67 -4.36 23.28 -5.15
CA GLN A 67 -5.55 23.60 -5.97
C GLN A 67 -5.21 24.48 -7.19
N GLN A 68 -4.23 25.39 -7.07
CA GLN A 68 -3.77 26.22 -8.18
C GLN A 68 -2.95 25.43 -9.22
N LYS A 69 -2.14 24.47 -8.76
CA LYS A 69 -1.27 23.65 -9.63
C LYS A 69 -1.99 22.45 -10.25
N ALA A 70 -3.06 21.99 -9.62
CA ALA A 70 -3.85 20.84 -10.04
C ALA A 70 -5.34 21.01 -9.66
N PRO A 71 -6.08 21.85 -10.41
CA PRO A 71 -7.43 22.28 -10.06
C PRO A 71 -8.50 21.17 -10.13
N PHE A 72 -8.17 20.00 -10.69
CA PHE A 72 -9.07 18.86 -10.78
C PHE A 72 -8.67 17.74 -9.81
N ILE A 73 -9.56 17.44 -8.87
CA ILE A 73 -9.42 16.32 -7.90
C ILE A 73 -9.20 14.95 -8.58
N PHE A 74 -9.64 14.79 -9.84
CA PHE A 74 -9.49 13.56 -10.62
C PHE A 74 -8.19 13.45 -11.42
N LEU A 75 -7.36 14.50 -11.50
CA LEU A 75 -6.17 14.52 -12.35
C LEU A 75 -4.96 13.76 -11.78
N PHE A 76 -5.06 13.22 -10.56
CA PHE A 76 -4.01 12.44 -9.94
C PHE A 76 -4.42 10.98 -9.69
N PRO A 77 -4.19 10.08 -10.66
CA PRO A 77 -4.35 8.64 -10.46
C PRO A 77 -3.66 8.14 -9.19
N HIS A 78 -2.50 8.70 -8.84
CA HIS A 78 -1.76 8.38 -7.62
C HIS A 78 -2.61 8.50 -6.33
N LYS A 79 -3.46 9.53 -6.21
CA LYS A 79 -4.31 9.74 -5.04
C LYS A 79 -5.32 8.60 -4.88
N TRP A 80 -6.01 8.27 -5.97
CA TRP A 80 -7.00 7.21 -6.00
C TRP A 80 -6.38 5.83 -5.78
N LEU A 81 -5.20 5.59 -6.35
CA LEU A 81 -4.41 4.39 -6.11
C LEU A 81 -3.99 4.28 -4.64
N GLY A 82 -3.60 5.38 -4.00
CA GLY A 82 -3.28 5.40 -2.56
C GLY A 82 -4.48 5.05 -1.68
N ILE A 83 -5.65 5.63 -1.97
CA ILE A 83 -6.90 5.30 -1.27
C ILE A 83 -7.30 3.83 -1.51
N ALA A 84 -7.21 3.36 -2.75
CA ALA A 84 -7.50 1.98 -3.11
C ALA A 84 -6.55 1.01 -2.40
N LEU A 85 -5.25 1.31 -2.36
CA LEU A 85 -4.25 0.51 -1.64
C LEU A 85 -4.53 0.49 -0.14
N MET A 86 -4.88 1.61 0.48
CA MET A 86 -5.29 1.65 1.90
C MET A 86 -6.52 0.76 2.14
N GLY A 87 -7.58 0.92 1.34
CA GLY A 87 -8.79 0.11 1.45
C GLY A 87 -8.50 -1.38 1.28
N PHE A 88 -7.71 -1.74 0.27
CA PHE A 88 -7.29 -3.12 0.02
C PHE A 88 -6.46 -3.68 1.17
N THR A 89 -5.55 -2.89 1.72
CA THR A 89 -4.71 -3.25 2.88
C THR A 89 -5.56 -3.54 4.11
N LEU A 90 -6.61 -2.74 4.36
CA LEU A 90 -7.55 -2.97 5.46
C LEU A 90 -8.40 -4.22 5.24
N VAL A 91 -8.96 -4.39 4.03
CA VAL A 91 -9.83 -5.52 3.69
C VAL A 91 -9.07 -6.84 3.77
N THR A 92 -7.82 -6.88 3.31
CA THR A 92 -6.99 -8.09 3.34
C THR A 92 -6.38 -8.39 4.70
N PHE A 93 -6.30 -7.40 5.59
CA PHE A 93 -5.76 -7.58 6.94
C PHE A 93 -6.52 -8.64 7.74
N ILE A 94 -7.85 -8.55 7.80
CA ILE A 94 -8.70 -9.50 8.55
C ILE A 94 -8.50 -10.96 8.09
N PRO A 95 -8.66 -11.30 6.79
CA PRO A 95 -8.50 -12.68 6.34
C PRO A 95 -7.06 -13.20 6.47
N LEU A 96 -6.06 -12.34 6.30
CA LEU A 96 -4.65 -12.74 6.46
C LEU A 96 -4.23 -12.85 7.93
N TRP A 97 -4.80 -12.07 8.85
CA TRP A 97 -4.44 -12.08 10.27
C TRP A 97 -5.24 -13.10 11.07
N ILE A 98 -6.57 -13.10 10.91
CA ILE A 98 -7.48 -13.88 11.76
C ILE A 98 -7.78 -15.23 11.13
N LYS A 99 -8.00 -15.26 9.80
CA LYS A 99 -8.46 -16.46 9.07
C LYS A 99 -7.36 -17.16 8.28
N GLN A 100 -6.10 -17.00 8.67
CA GLN A 100 -4.94 -17.53 7.94
C GLN A 100 -5.03 -19.04 7.63
N LYS A 101 -5.57 -19.85 8.56
CA LYS A 101 -5.70 -21.31 8.43
C LYS A 101 -6.81 -21.71 7.45
N GLU A 102 -7.83 -20.87 7.34
CA GLU A 102 -8.98 -21.04 6.44
C GLU A 102 -8.70 -20.46 5.05
N LEU A 103 -7.65 -19.62 4.92
CA LEU A 103 -7.33 -18.97 3.66
C LEU A 103 -6.76 -19.97 2.65
N GLY A 104 -7.54 -20.25 1.61
CA GLY A 104 -7.13 -21.09 0.50
C GLY A 104 -5.93 -20.51 -0.25
N ARG A 105 -5.05 -21.38 -0.77
CA ARG A 105 -3.84 -20.99 -1.52
C ARG A 105 -4.13 -19.99 -2.65
N LYS A 106 -5.17 -20.26 -3.44
CA LYS A 106 -5.56 -19.41 -4.58
C LYS A 106 -5.95 -18.00 -4.14
N VAL A 107 -6.67 -17.89 -3.03
CA VAL A 107 -7.09 -16.59 -2.47
C VAL A 107 -5.89 -15.83 -1.93
N GLY A 108 -4.99 -16.51 -1.20
CA GLY A 108 -3.75 -15.91 -0.71
C GLY A 108 -2.86 -15.38 -1.83
N ILE A 109 -2.68 -16.16 -2.91
CA ILE A 109 -1.94 -15.71 -4.11
C ILE A 109 -2.62 -14.49 -4.74
N ALA A 110 -3.94 -14.52 -4.91
CA ALA A 110 -4.68 -13.41 -5.50
C ALA A 110 -4.55 -12.12 -4.67
N PHE A 111 -4.69 -12.21 -3.35
CA PHE A 111 -4.51 -11.06 -2.46
C PHE A 111 -3.09 -10.50 -2.55
N SER A 112 -2.11 -11.38 -2.56
CA SER A 112 -0.69 -10.99 -2.67
C SER A 112 -0.41 -10.30 -4.00
N PHE A 113 -0.90 -10.85 -5.11
CA PHE A 113 -0.66 -10.33 -6.45
C PHE A 113 -1.33 -8.96 -6.64
N VAL A 114 -2.61 -8.83 -6.25
CA VAL A 114 -3.33 -7.55 -6.35
C VAL A 114 -2.71 -6.49 -5.43
N GLY A 115 -2.38 -6.86 -4.20
CA GLY A 115 -1.73 -5.94 -3.25
C GLY A 115 -0.37 -5.47 -3.72
N LEU A 116 0.43 -6.38 -4.29
CA LEU A 116 1.73 -6.03 -4.88
C LEU A 116 1.57 -5.10 -6.08
N GLY A 117 0.63 -5.41 -6.99
CA GLY A 117 0.34 -4.57 -8.15
C GLY A 117 -0.09 -3.15 -7.76
N LEU A 118 -0.99 -3.03 -6.79
CA LEU A 118 -1.42 -1.72 -6.27
C LEU A 118 -0.27 -0.96 -5.62
N SER A 119 0.56 -1.64 -4.81
CA SER A 119 1.70 -1.02 -4.13
C SER A 119 2.74 -0.50 -5.12
N LEU A 120 3.06 -1.28 -6.16
CA LEU A 120 3.95 -0.87 -7.24
C LEU A 120 3.37 0.28 -8.07
N ALA A 121 2.07 0.24 -8.38
CA ALA A 121 1.41 1.34 -9.08
C ALA A 121 1.50 2.64 -8.27
N VAL A 122 1.22 2.59 -6.96
CA VAL A 122 1.37 3.77 -6.08
C VAL A 122 2.80 4.32 -6.12
N LEU A 123 3.82 3.46 -6.02
CA LEU A 123 5.22 3.89 -6.12
C LEU A 123 5.56 4.54 -7.46
N ILE A 124 5.22 3.88 -8.57
CA ILE A 124 5.54 4.36 -9.93
C ILE A 124 4.86 5.70 -10.18
N PHE A 125 3.56 5.80 -9.92
CA PHE A 125 2.83 7.05 -10.13
C PHE A 125 3.32 8.15 -9.17
N GLY A 126 3.67 7.82 -7.92
CA GLY A 126 4.24 8.79 -6.99
C GLY A 126 5.59 9.33 -7.47
N TRP A 127 6.41 8.48 -8.07
CA TRP A 127 7.69 8.87 -8.64
C TRP A 127 7.53 9.69 -9.93
N LEU A 128 6.61 9.33 -10.82
CA LEU A 128 6.28 10.12 -12.01
C LEU A 128 5.80 11.53 -11.65
N LEU A 129 4.98 11.66 -10.60
CA LEU A 129 4.57 12.98 -10.10
C LEU A 129 5.75 13.78 -9.59
N ARG A 130 6.75 13.15 -8.99
CA ARG A 130 7.98 13.85 -8.64
C ARG A 130 8.67 14.43 -9.86
N LEU A 131 8.90 13.62 -10.89
CA LEU A 131 9.62 14.05 -12.10
C LEU A 131 8.90 15.17 -12.90
N ILE A 132 7.57 15.20 -12.86
CA ILE A 132 6.79 16.17 -13.64
C ILE A 132 6.69 17.51 -12.92
N PHE A 133 6.64 17.51 -11.58
CA PHE A 133 6.36 18.70 -10.78
C PHE A 133 7.58 19.26 -10.04
N PHE A 134 8.70 18.53 -10.00
CA PHE A 134 9.97 18.89 -9.33
C PHE A 134 11.18 18.47 -10.16
#